data_AF-A0A939XF72-F1
#
_entry.id   AF-A0A939XF72-F1
#
_cell.length_a   1.000
_cell.length_b   1.000
_cell.length_c   1.000
_cell.angle_alpha   90.00
_cell.angle_beta   90.00
_cell.angle_gamma   90.00
#
_symmetry.space_group_name_H-M   'P 1'
#
loop_
_entity.id
_entity.type
_entity.pdbx_description
1 polymer ?
#
loop_
_entity_poly.entity_id
_entity_poly.type
_entity_poly.pdbx_seq_one_letter_code
_entity_poly.pdbx_strand_id
1 'polypeptide(L)'
;MDYKSELNALREIYRTANISPIFRTNLVYHLELGDLIPYICLGDVLEYKYIIRLLPEGQITEFPIFRYGQKFKEYPSLEMLVEDGWQLD
;
A
#
# COMPACT_ATOMS: atom_id res chain seq x y z
N MET A 1 -3.22 -13.78 -5.71
CA MET A 1 -3.29 -13.10 -7.03
C MET A 1 -1.94 -13.33 -7.72
N ASP A 2 -1.87 -13.45 -9.05
CA ASP A 2 -0.56 -13.51 -9.74
C ASP A 2 0.06 -12.10 -9.88
N TYR A 3 1.38 -12.04 -10.06
CA TYR A 3 2.15 -10.79 -10.17
C TYR A 3 1.54 -9.78 -11.17
N LYS A 4 1.08 -10.26 -12.32
CA LYS A 4 0.59 -9.39 -13.40
C LYS A 4 -0.76 -8.79 -13.05
N SER A 5 -1.62 -9.58 -12.43
CA SER A 5 -2.93 -9.14 -11.95
C SER A 5 -2.78 -8.09 -10.83
N GLU A 6 -1.86 -8.32 -9.89
CA GLU A 6 -1.54 -7.39 -8.78
C GLU A 6 -1.03 -6.03 -9.29
N LEU A 7 -0.02 -6.07 -10.18
CA LEU A 7 0.55 -4.88 -10.77
C LEU A 7 -0.47 -4.08 -11.58
N ASN A 8 -1.37 -4.76 -12.32
CA ASN A 8 -2.41 -4.09 -13.08
C ASN A 8 -3.46 -3.43 -12.18
N ALA A 9 -3.84 -4.09 -11.08
CA ALA A 9 -4.75 -3.51 -10.10
C ALA A 9 -4.16 -2.25 -9.46
N LEU A 10 -2.90 -2.29 -9.02
CA LEU A 10 -2.21 -1.12 -8.49
C LEU A 10 -2.09 0.00 -9.53
N ARG A 11 -1.76 -0.31 -10.78
CA ARG A 11 -1.72 0.69 -11.87
C ARG A 11 -3.06 1.35 -12.08
N GLU A 12 -4.15 0.59 -12.01
CA GLU A 12 -5.50 1.14 -12.13
C GLU A 12 -5.82 2.09 -10.97
N ILE A 13 -5.46 1.73 -9.73
CA ILE A 13 -5.62 2.58 -8.55
C ILE A 13 -4.84 3.90 -8.71
N TYR A 14 -3.58 3.84 -9.17
CA TYR A 14 -2.78 5.04 -9.42
C TYR A 14 -3.32 5.88 -10.58
N ARG A 15 -3.91 5.24 -11.59
CA ARG A 15 -4.51 5.93 -12.74
C ARG A 15 -5.79 6.65 -12.35
N THR A 16 -6.64 6.06 -11.51
CA THR A 16 -7.88 6.68 -11.04
C THR A 16 -7.65 7.64 -9.89
N ALA A 17 -6.62 7.40 -9.08
CA ALA A 17 -6.21 8.17 -7.92
C ALA A 17 -7.37 8.56 -7.00
N ASN A 18 -8.29 7.61 -6.78
CA ASN A 18 -9.53 7.83 -6.03
C ASN A 18 -9.58 7.06 -4.71
N ILE A 19 -8.70 6.07 -4.52
CA ILE A 19 -8.65 5.23 -3.32
C ILE A 19 -7.21 5.04 -2.84
N SER A 20 -7.07 4.78 -1.54
CA SER A 20 -5.80 4.33 -0.95
C SER A 20 -5.70 2.81 -1.08
N PRO A 21 -4.66 2.24 -1.72
CA PRO A 21 -4.49 0.81 -1.75
C PRO A 21 -4.12 0.31 -0.36
N ILE A 22 -4.90 -0.66 0.14
CA ILE A 22 -4.65 -1.40 1.38
C ILE A 22 -4.09 -2.77 0.99
N PHE A 23 -3.16 -3.29 1.78
CA PHE A 23 -2.51 -4.56 1.51
C PHE A 23 -2.87 -5.60 2.57
N ARG A 24 -3.22 -6.81 2.14
CA ARG A 24 -3.50 -7.96 3.03
C ARG A 24 -2.28 -8.37 3.80
N THR A 25 -1.19 -8.63 3.08
CA THR A 25 0.03 -9.18 3.64
C THR A 25 1.24 -8.86 2.76
N ASN A 26 2.42 -8.97 3.37
CA ASN A 26 3.64 -9.31 2.66
C ASN A 26 4.32 -10.43 3.46
N LEU A 27 4.57 -11.58 2.84
CA LEU A 27 5.12 -12.76 3.51
C LEU A 27 6.50 -12.51 4.14
N VAL A 28 7.27 -11.57 3.57
CA VAL A 28 8.59 -11.18 4.10
C VAL A 28 8.46 -10.46 5.44
N TYR A 29 7.44 -9.61 5.58
CA TYR A 29 7.28 -8.72 6.73
C TYR A 29 6.16 -9.15 7.69
N HIS A 30 5.48 -10.27 7.44
CA HIS A 30 4.28 -10.68 8.19
C HIS A 30 4.46 -10.66 9.72
N LEU A 31 5.62 -11.12 10.22
CA LEU A 31 5.95 -11.12 11.65
C LEU A 31 6.27 -9.73 12.22
N GLU A 32 6.75 -8.80 11.38
CA GLU A 32 7.12 -7.44 11.78
C GLU A 32 5.91 -6.50 11.84
N LEU A 33 4.86 -6.81 11.08
CA LEU A 33 3.68 -5.96 10.97
C LEU A 33 2.71 -6.15 12.13
N GLY A 34 2.59 -7.36 12.70
CA GLY A 34 1.64 -7.62 13.81
C GLY A 34 0.21 -7.17 13.45
N ASP A 35 -0.40 -6.33 14.30
CA ASP A 35 -1.75 -5.76 14.10
C ASP A 35 -1.74 -4.44 13.29
N LEU A 36 -0.68 -4.19 12.51
CA LEU A 36 -0.58 -3.01 11.65
C LEU A 36 -1.07 -3.33 10.24
N ILE A 37 -1.86 -2.43 9.69
CA ILE A 37 -2.37 -2.48 8.33
C ILE A 37 -1.42 -1.68 7.41
N PRO A 38 -0.83 -2.34 6.41
CA PRO A 38 -0.03 -1.70 5.38
C PRO A 38 -0.93 -1.08 4.30
N TYR A 39 -0.59 0.14 3.89
CA TYR A 39 -1.31 0.87 2.85
C TYR A 39 -0.44 1.94 2.19
N ILE A 40 -0.87 2.47 1.05
CA ILE A 40 -0.33 3.74 0.50
C ILE A 40 -1.41 4.80 0.66
N CYS A 41 -1.07 5.94 1.27
CA CYS A 41 -2.05 7.00 1.46
C CYS A 41 -2.40 7.68 0.13
N LEU A 42 -3.62 8.21 0.02
CA LEU A 42 -4.12 8.82 -1.22
C LEU A 42 -3.23 9.97 -1.71
N GLY A 43 -2.66 10.76 -0.79
CA GLY A 43 -1.71 11.83 -1.14
C GLY A 43 -0.45 11.31 -1.83
N ASP A 44 0.08 10.16 -1.41
CA ASP A 44 1.22 9.54 -2.07
C ASP A 44 0.82 8.97 -3.45
N VAL A 45 -0.39 8.41 -3.57
CA VAL A 45 -0.95 7.97 -4.87
C VAL A 45 -1.06 9.13 -5.86
N LEU A 46 -1.63 10.25 -5.44
CA LEU A 46 -1.79 11.47 -6.26
C LEU A 46 -0.44 12.07 -6.69
N GLU A 47 0.60 11.92 -5.86
CA GLU A 47 1.97 12.36 -6.16
C GLU A 47 2.78 11.29 -6.92
N TYR A 48 2.18 10.16 -7.30
CA TYR A 48 2.86 9.01 -7.93
C TYR A 48 4.04 8.47 -7.10
N LYS A 49 3.92 8.52 -5.77
CA LYS A 49 4.89 7.98 -4.81
C LYS A 49 4.44 6.61 -4.33
N TYR A 50 5.39 5.68 -4.19
CA TYR A 50 5.14 4.28 -3.81
C TYR A 50 5.61 4.03 -2.38
N ILE A 51 4.88 4.56 -1.41
CA ILE A 51 5.27 4.57 0.00
C ILE A 51 4.30 3.71 0.81
N ILE A 52 4.79 2.57 1.29
CA ILE A 52 4.07 1.77 2.27
C ILE A 52 4.14 2.48 3.62
N ARG A 53 2.96 2.70 4.19
CA ARG A 53 2.74 3.22 5.52
C ARG A 53 1.99 2.18 6.35
N LEU A 54 2.18 2.26 7.65
CA LEU A 54 1.52 1.37 8.61
C LEU A 54 0.56 2.17 9.47
N LEU A 55 -0.67 1.66 9.62
CA LEU A 55 -1.64 2.15 10.60
C LEU A 55 -2.03 1.02 11.57
N PRO A 56 -2.35 1.31 12.84
CA PRO A 56 -2.97 0.30 13.71
C PRO A 56 -4.37 -0.09 13.21
N GLU A 57 -4.75 -1.37 13.28
CA GLU A 57 -6.05 -1.88 12.80
C GLU A 57 -7.28 -1.13 13.38
N GLY A 58 -7.17 -0.62 14.61
CA GLY A 58 -8.22 0.20 15.24
C GLY A 58 -8.29 1.67 14.79
N GLN A 59 -7.42 2.11 13.86
CA GLN A 59 -7.34 3.48 13.36
C GLN A 59 -7.67 3.62 11.87
N ILE A 60 -8.35 2.62 11.27
CA ILE A 60 -8.91 2.77 9.92
C ILE A 60 -10.00 3.84 9.99
N THR A 61 -9.63 5.10 9.78
CA THR A 61 -10.61 6.15 9.50
C THR A 61 -11.12 5.92 8.08
N GLU A 62 -12.35 6.36 7.80
CA GLU A 62 -13.03 6.14 6.50
C GLU A 62 -12.23 6.66 5.28
N PHE A 63 -11.12 7.35 5.52
CA PHE A 63 -10.41 8.11 4.52
C PHE A 63 -8.96 8.39 4.98
N PRO A 64 -7.97 7.57 4.56
CA PRO A 64 -6.55 7.88 4.71
C PRO A 64 -6.12 9.01 3.73
N ILE A 65 -6.83 10.14 3.73
CA ILE A 65 -6.68 11.22 2.74
C ILE A 65 -5.34 11.96 2.90
N PHE A 66 -4.77 12.01 4.12
CA PHE A 66 -3.60 12.85 4.39
C PHE A 66 -2.50 12.15 5.18
N ARG A 67 -1.50 11.55 4.51
CA ARG A 67 -0.21 11.09 5.08
C ARG A 67 -0.25 10.59 6.54
N TYR A 68 -1.28 9.83 6.90
CA TYR A 68 -1.41 9.25 8.22
C TYR A 68 -0.52 8.01 8.32
N GLY A 69 -0.15 7.57 9.51
CA GLY A 69 0.68 6.38 9.67
C GLY A 69 2.18 6.57 9.37
N GLN A 70 2.98 5.70 9.99
CA GLN A 70 4.43 5.74 9.90
C GLN A 70 4.89 5.24 8.54
N LYS A 71 5.82 5.96 7.90
CA LYS A 71 6.50 5.47 6.70
C LYS A 71 7.27 4.21 7.07
N PHE A 72 6.95 3.11 6.40
CA PHE A 72 7.63 1.84 6.56
C PHE A 72 8.69 1.64 5.48
N LYS A 73 8.29 1.74 4.21
CA LYS A 73 9.19 1.52 3.07
C LYS A 73 8.74 2.33 1.86
N GLU A 74 9.71 2.77 1.07
CA GLU A 74 9.47 3.48 -0.20
C GLU A 74 10.12 2.70 -1.34
N TYR A 75 9.43 2.63 -2.46
CA TYR A 75 9.85 1.95 -3.66
C TYR A 75 10.01 2.96 -4.79
N PRO A 76 10.93 2.71 -5.74
CA PRO A 76 11.08 3.55 -6.91
C PRO A 76 10.01 3.27 -7.98
N SER A 77 9.30 2.12 -7.91
CA SER A 77 8.24 1.77 -8.86
C SER A 77 7.22 0.79 -8.25
N LEU A 78 6.06 0.65 -8.91
CA LEU A 78 5.05 -0.35 -8.54
C LEU A 78 5.54 -1.79 -8.75
N GLU A 79 6.34 -2.02 -9.79
CA GLU A 79 6.93 -3.33 -10.08
C GLU A 79 7.77 -3.80 -8.88
N MET A 80 8.67 -2.95 -8.39
CA MET A 80 9.51 -3.30 -7.23
C MET A 80 8.69 -3.49 -5.95
N LEU A 81 7.58 -2.78 -5.79
CA LEU A 81 6.66 -2.99 -4.66
C LEU A 81 6.01 -4.38 -4.73
N VAL A 82 5.52 -4.79 -5.90
CA VAL A 82 4.89 -6.11 -6.07
C VAL A 82 5.94 -7.23 -6.02
N GLU A 83 7.13 -7.04 -6.60
CA GLU A 83 8.25 -7.99 -6.52
C GLU A 83 8.72 -8.21 -5.08
N ASP A 84 8.68 -7.18 -4.24
CA ASP A 84 8.99 -7.29 -2.80
C ASP A 84 7.90 -8.05 -2.01
N GLY A 85 6.79 -8.43 -2.67
CA GLY A 85 5.80 -9.37 -2.14
C GLY A 85 4.52 -8.75 -1.57
N TRP A 86 4.28 -7.46 -1.81
CA TRP A 86 3.04 -6.80 -1.38
C TRP A 86 1.85 -7.25 -2.21
N GLN A 87 0.73 -7.55 -1.53
CA GLN A 87 -0.52 -7.98 -2.14
C GLN A 87 -1.68 -7.15 -1.62
N LEU A 88 -2.49 -6.60 -2.52
CA LEU A 88 -3.69 -5.83 -2.21
C LEU A 88 -4.70 -6.67 -1.43
N ASP A 89 -5.46 -5.97 -0.57
CA ASP A 89 -6.67 -6.50 0.07
C ASP A 89 -7.91 -6.46 -0.81
#